data_AF-A0A497MQ45-F1
#
_entry.id   AF-A0A497MQ45-F1
#
_cell.length_a   1.000
_cell.length_b   1.000
_cell.length_c   1.000
_cell.angle_alpha   90.00
_cell.angle_beta   90.00
_cell.angle_gamma   90.00
#
_symmetry.space_group_name_H-M   'P 1'
#
loop_
_entity.id
_entity.type
_entity.pdbx_description
1 polymer ?
#
loop_
_entity_poly.entity_id
_entity_poly.type
_entity_poly.pdbx_seq_one_letter_code
_entity_poly.pdbx_strand_id
1 'polypeptide(L)'
;MLVRIVRNLKIEEISRRIREFERRFEMSFDEFEERFLAKKLGSKEESAYFEWAELTHAYRRYVESGELDYTVEEVKEFTPAEVASLTPKRIELLITLAKLRIESINDLAQKLRRDVKNVYQDLQALKKLGFVSLNRRGKRNIVPETLVEEITFIIQ
;
A
#
# COMPACT_ATOMS: atom_id res chain seq x y z
N MET A 1 -6.93 16.46 10.85
CA MET A 1 -7.46 15.32 11.64
C MET A 1 -6.49 14.16 11.49
N LEU A 2 -6.10 13.50 12.58
CA LEU A 2 -5.20 12.34 12.50
C LEU A 2 -5.98 11.09 12.09
N VAL A 3 -5.42 10.35 11.14
CA VAL A 3 -5.98 9.10 10.61
C VAL A 3 -4.89 8.04 10.65
N ARG A 4 -5.14 6.95 11.37
CA ARG A 4 -4.31 5.74 11.30
C ARG A 4 -4.79 4.88 10.13
N ILE A 5 -3.87 4.44 9.30
CA ILE A 5 -4.13 3.62 8.12
C ILE A 5 -3.25 2.37 8.19
N VAL A 6 -3.87 1.21 8.07
CA VAL A 6 -3.18 -0.07 7.87
C VAL A 6 -3.34 -0.43 6.40
N ARG A 7 -2.24 -0.54 5.66
CA ARG A 7 -2.29 -0.78 4.22
C ARG A 7 -1.11 -1.58 3.68
N ASN A 8 -1.36 -2.27 2.58
CA ASN A 8 -0.35 -2.89 1.74
C ASN A 8 0.45 -1.81 0.98
N LEU A 9 1.77 -1.96 0.98
CA LEU A 9 2.64 -1.15 0.13
C LEU A 9 2.62 -1.64 -1.30
N LYS A 10 2.76 -0.71 -2.25
CA LYS A 10 3.02 -1.08 -3.64
C LYS A 10 4.47 -1.49 -3.82
N ILE A 11 4.74 -2.28 -4.86
CA ILE A 11 6.10 -2.71 -5.20
C ILE A 11 7.04 -1.52 -5.41
N GLU A 12 6.56 -0.44 -6.03
CA GLU A 12 7.37 0.75 -6.27
C GLU A 12 7.72 1.50 -4.97
N GLU A 13 6.89 1.36 -3.93
CA GLU A 13 7.16 1.92 -2.59
C GLU A 13 8.19 1.06 -1.86
N ILE A 14 8.06 -0.27 -1.90
CA ILE A 14 9.02 -1.20 -1.30
C ILE A 14 10.40 -1.01 -1.92
N SER A 15 10.49 -1.02 -3.26
CA SER A 15 11.77 -0.78 -3.95
C SER A 15 12.36 0.60 -3.64
N ARG A 16 11.53 1.60 -3.37
CA ARG A 16 12.02 2.93 -2.97
C ARG A 16 12.63 2.91 -1.58
N ARG A 17 11.95 2.29 -0.61
CA ARG A 17 12.45 2.18 0.77
C ARG A 17 13.73 1.35 0.85
N ILE A 18 13.81 0.23 0.11
CA ILE A 18 15.06 -0.56 -0.01
C ILE A 18 16.22 0.33 -0.48
N ARG A 19 16.01 1.12 -1.56
CA ARG A 19 17.05 2.05 -2.05
C ARG A 19 17.39 3.17 -1.08
N GLU A 20 16.45 3.58 -0.22
CA GLU A 20 16.72 4.56 0.84
C GLU A 20 17.65 3.97 1.90
N PHE A 21 17.46 2.71 2.27
CA PHE A 21 18.37 1.99 3.15
C PHE A 21 19.75 1.78 2.52
N GLU A 22 19.82 1.35 1.26
CA GLU A 22 21.08 1.20 0.53
C GLU A 22 21.87 2.51 0.50
N ARG A 23 21.20 3.63 0.26
CA ARG A 23 21.83 4.97 0.30
C ARG A 23 22.24 5.38 1.71
N ARG A 24 21.44 5.07 2.73
CA ARG A 24 21.69 5.45 4.12
C ARG A 24 22.89 4.72 4.70
N PHE A 25 23.05 3.44 4.36
CA PHE A 25 24.12 2.59 4.89
C PHE A 25 25.29 2.41 3.91
N GLU A 26 25.17 2.92 2.68
CA GLU A 26 26.19 2.84 1.62
C GLU A 26 26.62 1.39 1.33
N MET A 27 25.69 0.45 1.42
CA MET A 27 25.93 -0.98 1.19
C MET A 27 24.64 -1.68 0.78
N SER A 28 24.74 -2.92 0.32
CA SER A 28 23.58 -3.78 0.07
C SER A 28 23.00 -4.36 1.36
N PHE A 29 21.77 -4.90 1.29
CA PHE A 29 21.18 -5.59 2.45
C PHE A 29 22.03 -6.79 2.89
N ASP A 30 22.52 -7.59 1.94
CA ASP A 30 23.30 -8.79 2.24
C ASP A 30 24.61 -8.42 2.99
N GLU A 31 25.32 -7.36 2.56
CA GLU A 31 26.51 -6.85 3.28
C GLU A 31 26.16 -6.27 4.65
N PHE A 32 25.03 -5.57 4.77
CA PHE A 32 24.55 -5.01 6.03
C PHE A 32 24.22 -6.11 7.04
N GLU A 33 23.51 -7.16 6.60
CA GLU A 33 23.13 -8.31 7.39
C GLU A 33 24.37 -9.07 7.92
N GLU A 34 25.37 -9.32 7.07
CA GLU A 34 26.63 -9.94 7.51
C GLU A 34 27.32 -9.14 8.64
N ARG A 35 27.36 -7.81 8.52
CA ARG A 35 27.95 -6.93 9.53
C ARG A 35 27.12 -6.90 10.82
N PHE A 36 25.80 -6.92 10.70
CA PHE A 36 24.88 -6.97 11.84
C PHE A 36 25.07 -8.26 12.64
N LEU A 37 25.04 -9.42 11.97
CA LEU A 37 25.20 -10.74 12.59
C LEU A 37 26.58 -10.93 13.20
N ALA A 38 27.63 -10.35 12.59
CA ALA A 38 28.97 -10.32 13.15
C ALA A 38 29.12 -9.41 14.39
N LYS A 39 28.03 -8.81 14.89
CA LYS A 39 27.99 -7.82 15.99
C LYS A 39 28.92 -6.63 15.74
N LYS A 40 29.14 -6.28 14.46
CA LYS A 40 29.93 -5.13 14.03
C LYS A 40 29.09 -3.85 13.92
N LEU A 41 27.78 -3.95 14.18
CA LEU A 41 26.82 -2.85 14.25
C LEU A 41 26.24 -2.73 15.67
N GLY A 42 25.80 -1.54 16.05
CA GLY A 42 25.25 -1.27 17.39
C GLY A 42 23.80 -1.70 17.54
N SER A 43 23.28 -1.57 18.77
CA SER A 43 21.87 -1.82 19.07
C SER A 43 20.91 -0.77 18.48
N LYS A 44 21.43 0.38 18.03
CA LYS A 44 20.63 1.45 17.42
C LYS A 44 20.21 1.10 16.00
N GLU A 45 20.91 0.17 15.36
CA GLU A 45 20.70 -0.27 14.00
C GLU A 45 19.74 -1.47 13.91
N GLU A 46 19.34 -2.05 15.04
CA GLU A 46 18.46 -3.22 15.13
C GLU A 46 17.09 -2.97 14.46
N SER A 47 16.46 -1.83 14.73
CA SER A 47 15.18 -1.48 14.08
C SER A 47 15.32 -1.33 12.55
N ALA A 48 16.48 -0.85 12.08
CA ALA A 48 16.73 -0.69 10.65
C ALA A 48 16.97 -2.05 9.98
N TYR A 49 17.61 -2.98 10.68
CA TYR A 49 17.76 -4.36 10.21
C TYR A 49 16.41 -5.01 9.98
N PHE A 50 15.52 -4.99 10.98
CA PHE A 50 14.22 -5.64 10.86
C PHE A 50 13.39 -5.05 9.71
N GLU A 51 13.28 -3.72 9.62
CA GLU A 51 12.52 -3.09 8.53
C GLU A 51 13.12 -3.43 7.15
N TRP A 52 14.43 -3.34 7.00
CA TRP A 52 15.07 -3.61 5.70
C TRP A 52 14.99 -5.09 5.32
N ALA A 53 15.09 -6.01 6.29
CA ALA A 53 14.93 -7.43 6.08
C ALA A 53 13.51 -7.76 5.59
N GLU A 54 12.49 -7.26 6.29
CA GLU A 54 11.09 -7.52 5.91
C GLU A 54 10.78 -6.95 4.51
N LEU A 55 11.26 -5.75 4.19
CA LEU A 55 11.12 -5.17 2.84
C LEU A 55 11.80 -6.02 1.77
N THR A 56 13.02 -6.49 2.04
CA THR A 56 13.80 -7.31 1.10
C THR A 56 13.12 -8.66 0.88
N HIS A 57 12.62 -9.29 1.93
CA HIS A 57 11.86 -10.55 1.84
C HIS A 57 10.55 -10.37 1.05
N ALA A 58 9.80 -9.30 1.30
CA ALA A 58 8.59 -8.99 0.54
C ALA A 58 8.89 -8.77 -0.95
N TYR A 59 9.98 -8.07 -1.26
CA TYR A 59 10.42 -7.88 -2.65
C TYR A 59 10.81 -9.20 -3.31
N ARG A 60 11.58 -10.07 -2.63
CA ARG A 60 11.97 -11.39 -3.15
C ARG A 60 10.73 -12.27 -3.41
N ARG A 61 9.79 -12.34 -2.46
CA ARG A 61 8.53 -13.09 -2.62
C ARG A 61 7.75 -12.63 -3.85
N TYR A 62 7.66 -11.31 -4.06
CA TYR A 62 7.02 -10.74 -5.24
C TYR A 62 7.71 -11.17 -6.54
N VAL A 63 9.03 -11.18 -6.59
CA VAL A 63 9.77 -11.62 -7.78
C VAL A 63 9.56 -13.11 -8.05
N GLU A 64 9.52 -13.94 -7.01
CA GLU A 64 9.40 -15.39 -7.13
C GLU A 64 7.98 -15.86 -7.48
N SER A 65 6.96 -15.26 -6.85
CA SER A 65 5.58 -15.74 -6.90
C SER A 65 4.59 -14.74 -7.51
N GLY A 66 5.00 -13.48 -7.66
CA GLY A 66 4.09 -12.37 -7.98
C GLY A 66 3.26 -11.88 -6.79
N GLU A 67 3.37 -12.51 -5.63
CA GLU A 67 2.61 -12.14 -4.43
C GLU A 67 3.33 -11.03 -3.67
N LEU A 68 2.60 -9.93 -3.42
CA LEU A 68 3.06 -8.83 -2.60
C LEU A 68 2.21 -8.77 -1.34
N ASP A 69 2.84 -9.04 -0.21
CA ASP A 69 2.21 -9.08 1.11
C ASP A 69 3.15 -8.38 2.09
N TYR A 70 2.99 -7.06 2.18
CA TYR A 70 3.75 -6.22 3.10
C TYR A 70 2.87 -5.05 3.53
N THR A 71 2.38 -5.15 4.77
CA THR A 71 1.47 -4.19 5.37
C THR A 71 2.22 -3.25 6.30
N VAL A 72 1.89 -1.97 6.22
CA VAL A 72 2.38 -0.94 7.13
C VAL A 72 1.24 -0.30 7.88
N GLU A 73 1.52 0.11 9.11
CA GLU A 73 0.69 1.04 9.85
C GLU A 73 1.31 2.44 9.77
N GLU A 74 0.50 3.42 9.37
CA GLU A 74 0.93 4.82 9.30
C GLU A 74 -0.12 5.76 9.90
N VAL A 75 0.34 6.77 10.62
CA VAL A 75 -0.52 7.87 11.09
C VAL A 75 -0.29 9.07 10.18
N LYS A 76 -1.35 9.53 9.54
CA LYS A 76 -1.33 10.69 8.63
C LYS A 76 -2.22 11.79 9.14
N GLU A 77 -1.77 13.03 8.97
CA GLU A 77 -2.63 14.19 9.16
C GLU A 77 -3.40 14.47 7.88
N PHE A 78 -4.73 14.30 7.92
CA PHE A 78 -5.62 14.60 6.81
C PHE A 78 -6.14 16.03 6.92
N THR A 79 -6.12 16.74 5.80
CA THR A 79 -6.80 18.02 5.61
C THR A 79 -8.31 17.84 5.63
N PRO A 80 -9.11 18.89 5.91
CA PRO A 80 -10.57 18.81 5.84
C PRO A 80 -11.09 18.30 4.49
N ALA A 81 -10.42 18.65 3.38
CA ALA A 81 -10.78 18.20 2.05
C ALA A 81 -10.54 16.69 1.85
N GLU A 82 -9.44 16.14 2.37
CA GLU A 82 -9.15 14.71 2.30
C GLU A 82 -10.13 13.91 3.16
N VAL A 83 -10.46 14.40 4.36
CA VAL A 83 -11.50 13.80 5.20
C VAL A 83 -12.84 13.79 4.47
N ALA A 84 -13.26 14.94 3.93
CA ALA A 84 -14.51 15.05 3.17
C ALA A 84 -14.51 14.17 1.90
N SER A 85 -13.34 13.82 1.39
CA SER A 85 -13.20 12.92 0.26
C SER A 85 -13.51 11.46 0.61
N LEU A 86 -13.50 11.07 1.88
CA LEU A 86 -13.88 9.73 2.36
C LEU A 86 -15.39 9.61 2.56
N THR A 87 -16.14 9.79 1.48
CA THR A 87 -17.60 9.71 1.49
C THR A 87 -18.08 8.28 1.78
N PRO A 88 -19.31 8.09 2.32
CA PRO A 88 -19.87 6.76 2.57
C PRO A 88 -19.81 5.84 1.34
N LYS A 89 -20.07 6.38 0.14
CA LYS A 89 -20.01 5.63 -1.12
C LYS A 89 -18.61 5.18 -1.51
N ARG A 90 -17.57 5.93 -1.12
CA ARG A 90 -16.17 5.55 -1.34
C ARG A 90 -15.69 4.53 -0.32
N ILE A 91 -16.16 4.63 0.93
CA ILE A 91 -15.92 3.60 1.94
C ILE A 91 -16.61 2.28 1.55
N GLU A 92 -17.86 2.32 1.08
CA GLU A 92 -18.56 1.15 0.53
C GLU A 92 -17.78 0.53 -0.65
N LEU A 93 -17.20 1.36 -1.52
CA LEU A 93 -16.36 0.90 -2.62
C LEU A 93 -15.12 0.16 -2.10
N LEU A 94 -14.40 0.68 -1.11
CA LEU A 94 -13.26 0.01 -0.49
C LEU A 94 -13.66 -1.35 0.12
N ILE A 95 -14.77 -1.37 0.87
CA ILE A 95 -15.31 -2.60 1.47
C ILE A 95 -15.66 -3.63 0.40
N THR A 96 -16.24 -3.19 -0.72
CA THR A 96 -16.61 -4.07 -1.84
C THR A 96 -15.37 -4.65 -2.52
N LEU A 97 -14.34 -3.83 -2.74
CA LEU A 97 -13.05 -4.28 -3.27
C LEU A 97 -12.37 -5.29 -2.34
N ALA A 98 -12.50 -5.14 -1.02
CA ALA A 98 -11.92 -6.07 -0.05
C ALA A 98 -12.66 -7.41 -0.01
N LYS A 99 -13.98 -7.42 -0.22
CA LYS A 99 -14.83 -8.62 -0.04
C LYS A 99 -15.07 -9.41 -1.31
N LEU A 100 -15.07 -8.76 -2.46
CA LEU A 100 -15.45 -9.36 -3.72
C LEU A 100 -14.26 -9.40 -4.67
N ARG A 101 -14.12 -10.52 -5.38
CA ARG A 101 -13.23 -10.58 -6.53
C ARG A 101 -13.76 -9.66 -7.63
N ILE A 102 -12.98 -8.66 -8.01
CA ILE A 102 -13.33 -7.69 -9.07
C ILE A 102 -12.46 -7.94 -10.29
N GLU A 103 -13.08 -8.05 -11.46
CA GLU A 103 -12.39 -8.34 -12.72
C GLU A 103 -12.16 -7.09 -13.59
N SER A 104 -12.92 -6.02 -13.33
CA SER A 104 -12.79 -4.73 -14.02
C SER A 104 -13.57 -3.62 -13.30
N ILE A 105 -13.37 -2.37 -13.72
CA ILE A 105 -14.19 -1.23 -13.26
C ILE A 105 -15.68 -1.41 -13.64
N ASN A 106 -15.97 -2.00 -14.80
CA ASN A 106 -17.34 -2.26 -15.22
C ASN A 106 -18.02 -3.32 -14.34
N ASP A 107 -17.30 -4.38 -14.01
CA ASP A 107 -17.76 -5.44 -13.10
C ASP A 107 -18.04 -4.87 -11.69
N LEU A 108 -17.14 -4.04 -11.17
CA LEU A 108 -17.36 -3.32 -9.90
C LEU A 108 -18.62 -2.43 -9.95
N ALA A 109 -18.79 -1.68 -11.04
CA ALA A 109 -19.94 -0.81 -11.22
C ALA A 109 -21.26 -1.59 -11.28
N GLN A 110 -21.28 -2.75 -11.95
CA GLN A 110 -22.43 -3.65 -12.00
C GLN A 110 -22.76 -4.21 -10.60
N LYS A 111 -21.76 -4.68 -9.85
CA LYS A 111 -21.91 -5.20 -8.48
C LYS A 111 -22.46 -4.14 -7.52
N LEU A 112 -22.01 -2.90 -7.66
CA LEU A 112 -22.51 -1.76 -6.89
C LEU A 112 -23.84 -1.20 -7.40
N ARG A 113 -24.31 -1.63 -8.60
CA ARG A 113 -25.44 -1.03 -9.33
C ARG A 113 -25.27 0.49 -9.51
N ARG A 114 -24.06 0.91 -9.86
CA ARG A 114 -23.68 2.31 -10.07
C ARG A 114 -23.21 2.56 -11.49
N ASP A 115 -23.28 3.82 -11.91
CA ASP A 115 -22.71 4.25 -13.18
C ASP A 115 -21.17 4.13 -13.19
N VAL A 116 -20.62 3.62 -14.30
CA VAL A 116 -19.19 3.34 -14.48
C VAL A 116 -18.32 4.60 -14.33
N LYS A 117 -18.76 5.73 -14.88
CA LYS A 117 -18.01 6.99 -14.82
C LYS A 117 -17.91 7.47 -13.37
N ASN A 118 -18.99 7.36 -12.60
CA ASN A 118 -18.99 7.71 -11.18
C ASN A 118 -18.08 6.80 -10.35
N VAL A 119 -18.10 5.48 -10.62
CA VAL A 119 -17.20 4.52 -9.95
C VAL A 119 -15.74 4.81 -10.30
N TYR A 120 -15.43 5.11 -11.56
CA TYR A 120 -14.09 5.52 -11.97
C TYR A 120 -13.62 6.79 -11.25
N GLN A 121 -14.47 7.81 -11.14
CA GLN A 121 -14.13 9.04 -10.43
C GLN A 121 -13.85 8.80 -8.93
N ASP A 122 -14.64 7.95 -8.29
CA ASP A 122 -14.41 7.55 -6.90
C ASP A 122 -13.09 6.78 -6.73
N LEU A 123 -12.80 5.84 -7.64
CA LEU A 123 -11.52 5.14 -7.67
C LEU A 123 -10.34 6.10 -7.86
N GLN A 124 -10.47 7.14 -8.69
CA GLN A 124 -9.42 8.16 -8.85
C GLN A 124 -9.21 8.97 -7.57
N ALA A 125 -10.28 9.33 -6.86
CA ALA A 125 -10.18 10.02 -5.58
C ALA A 125 -9.45 9.16 -4.54
N LEU A 126 -9.86 7.89 -4.40
CA LEU A 126 -9.23 6.93 -3.48
C LEU A 126 -7.78 6.62 -3.87
N LYS A 127 -7.46 6.57 -5.17
CA LYS A 127 -6.09 6.35 -5.66
C LYS A 127 -5.16 7.48 -5.24
N LYS A 128 -5.64 8.73 -5.24
CA LYS A 128 -4.86 9.90 -4.80
C LYS A 128 -4.50 9.83 -3.31
N LEU A 129 -5.39 9.24 -2.49
CA LEU A 129 -5.12 8.98 -1.08
C LEU A 129 -4.20 7.76 -0.86
N GLY A 130 -3.87 7.01 -1.91
CA GLY A 130 -3.12 5.77 -1.82
C GLY A 130 -3.95 4.57 -1.37
N PHE A 131 -5.27 4.66 -1.40
CA PHE A 131 -6.14 3.62 -0.84
C PHE A 131 -6.50 2.50 -1.82
N VAL A 132 -6.31 2.75 -3.12
CA VAL A 132 -6.51 1.76 -4.18
C VAL A 132 -5.38 1.78 -5.20
N SER A 133 -5.14 0.64 -5.83
CA SER A 133 -4.34 0.51 -7.04
C SER A 133 -5.27 0.34 -8.25
N LEU A 134 -4.77 0.68 -9.45
CA LEU A 134 -5.48 0.48 -10.71
C LEU A 134 -4.54 -0.24 -11.66
N ASN A 135 -4.64 -1.56 -11.68
CA ASN A 135 -3.73 -2.45 -12.39
C ASN A 135 -4.24 -2.71 -13.80
N ARG A 136 -3.42 -2.41 -14.81
CA ARG A 136 -3.77 -2.70 -16.21
C ARG A 136 -3.55 -4.18 -16.49
N ARG A 137 -4.59 -4.88 -16.94
CA ARG A 137 -4.50 -6.25 -17.47
C ARG A 137 -4.78 -6.22 -18.97
N GLY A 138 -3.74 -6.34 -19.80
CA GLY A 138 -3.85 -6.21 -21.25
C GLY A 138 -4.12 -4.75 -21.71
N LYS A 139 -4.65 -4.58 -22.93
CA LYS A 139 -4.76 -3.25 -23.58
C LYS A 139 -5.85 -2.34 -23.01
N ARG A 140 -6.97 -2.89 -22.54
CA ARG A 140 -8.17 -2.11 -22.18
C ARG A 140 -8.76 -2.43 -20.82
N ASN A 141 -8.31 -3.49 -20.14
CA ASN A 141 -8.87 -3.84 -18.84
C ASN A 141 -8.08 -3.20 -17.70
N ILE A 142 -8.80 -2.59 -16.76
CA ILE A 142 -8.25 -2.03 -15.53
C ILE A 142 -8.95 -2.74 -14.38
N VAL A 143 -8.15 -3.40 -13.55
CA VAL A 143 -8.60 -4.07 -12.34
C VAL A 143 -8.29 -3.16 -11.16
N PRO A 144 -9.30 -2.63 -10.47
CA PRO A 144 -9.08 -1.92 -9.21
C PRO A 144 -8.86 -2.92 -8.07
N GLU A 145 -7.92 -2.62 -7.19
CA GLU A 145 -7.68 -3.39 -5.95
C GLU A 145 -7.58 -2.41 -4.77
N THR A 146 -8.11 -2.82 -3.61
CA THR A 146 -7.93 -2.05 -2.37
C THR A 146 -6.53 -2.29 -1.83
N LEU A 147 -5.90 -1.24 -1.32
CA LEU A 147 -4.62 -1.36 -0.61
C LEU A 147 -4.82 -1.28 0.91
N VAL A 148 -5.99 -0.83 1.36
CA VAL A 148 -6.25 -0.53 2.76
C VAL A 148 -6.98 -1.70 3.42
N GLU A 149 -6.49 -2.04 4.61
CA GLU A 149 -7.08 -3.03 5.50
C GLU A 149 -7.87 -2.34 6.62
N GLU A 150 -7.34 -1.24 7.17
CA GLU A 150 -7.99 -0.47 8.23
C GLU A 150 -7.84 1.05 8.03
N ILE A 151 -8.90 1.79 8.35
CA ILE A 151 -8.88 3.26 8.50
C ILE A 151 -9.48 3.59 9.85
N THR A 152 -8.70 4.23 10.72
CA THR A 152 -9.13 4.65 12.05
C THR A 152 -8.98 6.16 12.20
N PHE A 153 -10.10 6.83 12.49
CA PHE A 153 -10.13 8.27 12.76
C PHE A 153 -9.84 8.53 14.24
N ILE A 154 -8.82 9.33 14.52
CA ILE A 154 -8.40 9.65 15.87
C ILE A 154 -9.00 11.01 16.24
N ILE A 155 -9.92 11.01 17.21
CA ILE A 155 -10.50 12.22 17.80
C ILE A 155 -9.64 12.58 19.01
N GLN A 156 -9.14 13.81 19.04
CA GLN A 156 -8.39 14.39 20.15
C GLN A 156 -9.21 15.49 20.82
#